data_AF-A0A923QXU5-F1
#
_entry.id   AF-A0A923QXU5-F1
#
_cell.length_a   1.000
_cell.length_b   1.000
_cell.length_c   1.000
_cell.angle_alpha   90.00
_cell.angle_beta   90.00
_cell.angle_gamma   90.00
#
_symmetry.space_group_name_H-M   'P 1'
#
loop_
_entity.id
_entity.type
_entity.pdbx_description
1 polymer ?
#
loop_
_entity_poly.entity_id
_entity_poly.type
_entity_poly.pdbx_seq_one_letter_code
_entity_poly.pdbx_strand_id
1 'polypeptide(L)'
;MRRKSRSPLSSEQTKRELQTLQRSIHASLLKEAAALLGRTPPAIRAYEKTYQQELSKLERNVKPISVAKVVARAAVSDVLLMGDYHTYGQSQRAVLRLLRELVKKIPAREMVLAVECISSHHQVHLDQWLRGQMSEDAFLRAVSYETTWGFPWENYRGLFHFARDQGMEIVALNRPKELLPPLASLIPGARKAGDLGARDEWAAGLIVDEQLRPRPRKVVVIYGEYHLSPSHLPLAIRTVARRNGIHDPELLVLHQNRDELFWKLAAKGLEQNANLVALEGAHVCIFSGTPWTKLQSLVNWIRGDLARFIDEDEEDAEEEFLQWMRIYGSGVARFFQIPDAGYSSLELARWEDLQGGPRWWRKLLRSQERFYLREDENSVLVYVASFSENAAAEVASVHLLHHDNPRKRPFRGMGEEARDDFASSTLDHAFGFLGSLLINPRRKCDFPIDHESRLKELRKNPRDALFLHEAKSRKLTSDLSSPVGGTRARAITQLAKVDPEVIFTTSRFLGHWLGARLHESLLKGKRTPSDIRLFFFERRRADAWLRLEELFSDFSSRAPKSRSKRDSL
;
A
#
# COMPACT_ATOMS: atom_id res chain seq x y z
N MET A 1 11.13 39.97 23.31
CA MET A 1 12.05 39.17 22.46
C MET A 1 11.34 38.75 21.19
N ARG A 2 11.66 39.34 20.03
CA ARG A 2 11.19 38.85 18.72
C ARG A 2 11.82 37.48 18.48
N ARG A 3 11.03 36.40 18.40
CA ARG A 3 11.50 35.08 17.94
C ARG A 3 12.09 35.30 16.53
N LYS A 4 13.40 35.14 16.37
CA LYS A 4 14.05 35.14 15.06
C LYS A 4 13.36 34.05 14.22
N SER A 5 12.66 34.44 13.15
CA SER A 5 12.15 33.47 12.18
C SER A 5 13.36 32.73 11.63
N ARG A 6 13.46 31.42 11.88
CA ARG A 6 14.44 30.58 11.19
C ARG A 6 14.24 30.77 9.69
N SER A 7 15.32 30.96 8.95
CA SER A 7 15.29 31.03 7.48
C SER A 7 14.53 29.82 6.92
N PRO A 8 13.76 29.98 5.83
CA PRO A 8 13.04 28.86 5.23
C PRO A 8 14.00 27.71 4.94
N LEU A 9 13.62 26.50 5.36
CA LEU A 9 14.39 25.28 5.10
C LEU A 9 14.58 25.13 3.58
N SER A 10 15.80 24.83 3.14
CA SER A 10 16.03 24.49 1.74
C SER A 10 15.27 23.21 1.36
N SER A 11 15.02 23.00 0.07
CA SER A 11 14.43 21.74 -0.43
C SER A 11 15.20 20.51 0.07
N GLU A 12 16.53 20.60 0.09
CA GLU A 12 17.41 19.54 0.62
C GLU A 12 17.26 19.33 2.13
N GLN A 13 17.11 20.39 2.92
CA GLN A 13 16.85 20.26 4.36
C GLN A 13 15.50 19.60 4.63
N THR A 14 14.45 19.99 3.90
CA THR A 14 13.10 19.39 4.03
C THR A 14 13.11 17.90 3.70
N LYS A 15 13.80 17.50 2.62
CA LYS A 15 13.97 16.08 2.26
C LYS A 15 14.74 15.31 3.32
N ARG A 16 15.80 15.88 3.90
CA ARG A 16 16.59 15.25 4.97
C ARG A 16 15.77 15.06 6.24
N GLU A 17 14.94 16.03 6.61
CA GLU A 17 14.02 15.91 7.75
C GLU A 17 12.99 14.79 7.50
N LEU A 18 12.42 14.72 6.30
CA LEU A 18 11.49 13.65 5.93
C LEU A 18 12.16 12.28 5.99
N GLN A 19 13.37 12.14 5.46
CA GLN A 19 14.13 10.88 5.55
C GLN A 19 14.48 10.53 7.00
N THR A 20 14.80 11.52 7.83
CA THR A 20 15.05 11.30 9.27
C THR A 20 13.81 10.74 9.96
N LEU A 21 12.63 11.32 9.70
CA LEU A 21 11.36 10.82 10.21
C LEU A 21 11.15 9.35 9.79
N GLN A 22 11.22 9.08 8.49
CA GLN A 22 10.98 7.75 7.94
C GLN A 22 11.97 6.70 8.46
N ARG A 23 13.25 7.06 8.59
CA ARG A 23 14.27 6.20 9.20
C ARG A 23 13.99 5.92 10.66
N SER A 24 13.47 6.91 11.41
CA SER A 24 13.12 6.71 12.83
C SER A 24 11.97 5.72 13.01
N ILE A 25 10.94 5.79 12.15
CA ILE A 25 9.82 4.82 12.14
C ILE A 25 10.36 3.43 11.81
N HIS A 26 11.13 3.31 10.72
CA HIS A 26 11.75 2.06 10.32
C HIS A 26 12.64 1.42 11.41
N ALA A 27 13.48 2.22 12.06
CA ALA A 27 14.35 1.75 13.14
C ALA A 27 13.56 1.29 14.38
N SER A 28 12.45 1.97 14.71
CA SER A 28 11.57 1.54 15.79
C SER A 28 10.95 0.18 15.49
N LEU A 29 10.43 0.00 14.28
CA LEU A 29 9.83 -1.27 13.85
C LEU A 29 10.84 -2.42 13.77
N LEU A 30 12.06 -2.15 13.31
CA LEU A 30 13.13 -3.16 13.34
C LEU A 30 13.43 -3.62 14.76
N LYS A 31 13.52 -2.69 15.72
CA LYS A 31 13.77 -3.02 17.12
C LYS A 31 12.65 -3.87 17.70
N GLU A 32 11.41 -3.52 17.38
CA GLU A 32 10.22 -4.24 17.81
C GLU A 32 10.13 -5.65 17.21
N ALA A 33 10.28 -5.77 15.89
CA ALA A 33 10.32 -7.07 15.21
C ALA A 33 11.42 -7.98 15.78
N ALA A 34 12.61 -7.43 16.04
CA ALA A 34 13.70 -8.18 16.66
C ALA A 34 13.38 -8.63 18.10
N ALA A 35 12.66 -7.82 18.87
CA ALA A 35 12.24 -8.17 20.22
C ALA A 35 11.20 -9.31 20.22
N LEU A 36 10.28 -9.31 19.24
CA LEU A 36 9.25 -10.33 19.10
C LEU A 36 9.78 -11.66 18.54
N LEU A 37 10.65 -11.62 17.52
CA LEU A 37 11.15 -12.81 16.82
C LEU A 37 12.27 -13.56 17.57
N GLY A 38 12.98 -12.90 18.47
CA GLY A 38 14.18 -13.47 19.10
C GLY A 38 15.33 -13.68 18.09
N ARG A 39 16.13 -14.75 18.26
CA ARG A 39 17.40 -14.95 17.55
C ARG A 39 17.28 -15.77 16.25
N THR A 40 17.09 -15.19 15.07
CA THR A 40 17.01 -15.91 13.78
C THR A 40 17.97 -17.12 13.64
N PRO A 41 17.53 -18.33 13.25
CA PRO A 41 18.40 -19.51 13.12
C PRO A 41 19.66 -19.30 12.27
N PRO A 42 20.82 -19.94 12.59
CA PRO A 42 22.05 -19.78 11.83
C PRO A 42 21.93 -20.08 10.33
N ALA A 43 21.16 -21.11 9.95
CA ALA A 43 20.96 -21.48 8.55
C ALA A 43 20.21 -20.38 7.77
N ILE A 44 19.11 -19.85 8.34
CA ILE A 44 18.35 -18.75 7.73
C ILE A 44 19.23 -17.49 7.63
N ARG A 45 19.98 -17.15 8.68
CA ARG A 45 20.92 -16.01 8.64
C ARG A 45 22.00 -16.17 7.58
N ALA A 46 22.55 -17.37 7.40
CA ALA A 46 23.55 -17.63 6.37
C ALA A 46 22.96 -17.45 4.98
N TYR A 47 21.75 -17.96 4.77
CA TYR A 47 21.02 -17.88 3.51
C TYR A 47 20.63 -16.43 3.16
N GLU A 48 20.07 -15.68 4.12
CA GLU A 48 19.83 -14.24 3.99
C GLU A 48 21.13 -13.47 3.69
N LYS A 49 22.22 -13.79 4.38
CA LYS A 49 23.52 -13.13 4.17
C LYS A 49 24.02 -13.34 2.73
N THR A 50 23.91 -14.54 2.17
CA THR A 50 24.24 -14.81 0.76
C THR A 50 23.39 -13.94 -0.16
N TYR A 51 22.07 -13.92 0.06
CA TYR A 51 21.14 -13.08 -0.71
C TYR A 51 21.53 -11.60 -0.68
N GLN A 52 21.76 -11.04 0.51
CA GLN A 52 22.18 -9.64 0.67
C GLN A 52 23.52 -9.35 -0.04
N GLN A 53 24.50 -10.24 0.08
CA GLN A 53 25.82 -10.07 -0.52
C GLN A 53 25.77 -10.11 -2.05
N GLU A 54 25.08 -11.08 -2.64
CA GLU A 54 24.97 -11.19 -4.09
C GLU A 54 24.13 -10.06 -4.68
N LEU A 55 23.02 -9.71 -4.04
CA LEU A 55 22.16 -8.63 -4.51
C LEU A 55 22.86 -7.27 -4.45
N SER A 56 23.69 -7.02 -3.42
CA SER A 56 24.51 -5.80 -3.35
C SER A 56 25.45 -5.62 -4.55
N LYS A 57 25.91 -6.74 -5.16
CA LYS A 57 26.74 -6.70 -6.38
C LYS A 57 25.89 -6.32 -7.60
N LEU A 58 24.66 -6.82 -7.69
CA LEU A 58 23.72 -6.50 -8.78
C LEU A 58 23.22 -5.04 -8.73
N GLU A 59 23.28 -4.41 -7.56
CA GLU A 59 22.85 -3.03 -7.31
C GLU A 59 23.91 -1.97 -7.68
N ARG A 60 24.99 -2.34 -8.37
CA ARG A 60 26.02 -1.37 -8.82
C ARG A 60 25.48 -0.40 -9.87
N ASN A 61 24.61 -0.88 -10.77
CA ASN A 61 24.11 -0.13 -11.93
C ASN A 61 22.58 0.00 -11.94
N VAL A 62 22.02 0.61 -10.89
CA VAL A 62 20.57 0.76 -10.71
C VAL A 62 20.02 1.87 -11.62
N LYS A 63 19.04 1.53 -12.45
CA LYS A 63 18.35 2.51 -13.34
C LYS A 63 16.84 2.31 -13.33
N PRO A 64 16.03 3.37 -13.31
CA PRO A 64 14.58 3.24 -13.51
C PRO A 64 14.25 2.49 -14.82
N ILE A 65 13.29 1.59 -14.76
CA ILE A 65 12.79 0.83 -15.93
C ILE A 65 11.27 0.97 -15.99
N SER A 66 10.71 1.07 -17.20
CA SER A 66 9.26 1.18 -17.36
C SER A 66 8.56 -0.17 -17.24
N VAL A 67 7.29 -0.11 -16.82
CA VAL A 67 6.37 -1.25 -16.79
C VAL A 67 6.39 -2.05 -18.09
N ALA A 68 6.21 -1.36 -19.22
CA ALA A 68 6.17 -2.00 -20.53
C ALA A 68 7.44 -2.79 -20.86
N LYS A 69 8.62 -2.29 -20.44
CA LYS A 69 9.89 -3.00 -20.63
C LYS A 69 10.00 -4.24 -19.75
N VAL A 70 9.56 -4.16 -18.49
CA VAL A 70 9.53 -5.33 -17.59
C VAL A 70 8.59 -6.39 -18.12
N VAL A 71 7.38 -6.01 -18.53
CA VAL A 71 6.40 -6.94 -19.14
C VAL A 71 6.95 -7.56 -20.43
N ALA A 72 7.65 -6.79 -21.28
CA ALA A 72 8.27 -7.33 -22.49
C ALA A 72 9.37 -8.36 -22.18
N ARG A 73 10.22 -8.09 -21.18
CA ARG A 73 11.24 -9.04 -20.71
C ARG A 73 10.59 -10.31 -20.13
N ALA A 74 9.54 -10.14 -19.32
CA ALA A 74 8.80 -11.25 -18.72
C ALA A 74 8.08 -12.11 -19.77
N ALA A 75 7.63 -11.50 -20.87
CA ALA A 75 6.98 -12.24 -21.95
C ALA A 75 7.94 -13.19 -22.68
N VAL A 76 9.21 -12.81 -22.83
CA VAL A 76 10.21 -13.62 -23.54
C VAL A 76 10.95 -14.61 -22.65
N SER A 77 11.07 -14.38 -21.34
CA SER A 77 11.71 -15.32 -20.40
C SER A 77 10.91 -16.60 -20.21
N ASP A 78 11.54 -17.77 -20.15
CA ASP A 78 10.89 -19.06 -19.86
C ASP A 78 10.33 -19.12 -18.43
N VAL A 79 11.10 -18.60 -17.47
CA VAL A 79 10.74 -18.60 -16.04
C VAL A 79 10.84 -17.19 -15.47
N LEU A 80 9.74 -16.71 -14.90
CA LEU A 80 9.66 -15.45 -14.17
C LEU A 80 9.64 -15.73 -12.66
N LEU A 81 10.72 -15.40 -11.95
CA LEU A 81 10.82 -15.54 -10.50
C LEU A 81 10.43 -14.22 -9.82
N MET A 82 9.46 -14.24 -8.90
CA MET A 82 9.03 -13.06 -8.13
C MET A 82 9.17 -13.30 -6.64
N GLY A 83 9.87 -12.40 -5.94
CA GLY A 83 10.12 -12.52 -4.52
C GLY A 83 8.86 -12.31 -3.71
N ASP A 84 8.68 -13.10 -2.65
CA ASP A 84 7.53 -13.01 -1.77
C ASP A 84 7.93 -12.56 -0.36
N TYR A 85 7.22 -11.55 0.14
CA TYR A 85 7.24 -11.15 1.55
C TYR A 85 5.88 -11.51 2.11
N HIS A 86 5.81 -12.66 2.78
CA HIS A 86 4.55 -13.38 2.99
C HIS A 86 3.51 -12.59 3.80
N THR A 87 3.95 -11.76 4.75
CA THR A 87 3.08 -10.92 5.56
C THR A 87 2.58 -9.67 4.82
N TYR A 88 3.24 -9.26 3.74
CA TYR A 88 2.98 -7.98 3.09
C TYR A 88 2.13 -8.11 1.82
N GLY A 89 0.81 -8.03 1.94
CA GLY A 89 -0.16 -8.19 0.84
C GLY A 89 0.10 -7.40 -0.45
N GLN A 90 0.82 -6.27 -0.40
CA GLN A 90 1.19 -5.55 -1.63
C GLN A 90 2.24 -6.30 -2.47
N SER A 91 3.01 -7.19 -1.86
CA SER A 91 3.96 -8.09 -2.53
C SER A 91 3.24 -9.01 -3.51
N GLN A 92 2.19 -9.68 -3.04
CA GLN A 92 1.38 -10.60 -3.84
C GLN A 92 0.49 -9.83 -4.83
N ARG A 93 -0.03 -8.65 -4.45
CA ARG A 93 -0.75 -7.78 -5.40
C ARG A 93 0.15 -7.30 -6.55
N ALA A 94 1.45 -7.08 -6.33
CA ALA A 94 2.36 -6.73 -7.41
C ALA A 94 2.53 -7.89 -8.42
N VAL A 95 2.59 -9.14 -7.94
CA VAL A 95 2.57 -10.35 -8.78
C VAL A 95 1.29 -10.39 -9.62
N LEU A 96 0.13 -10.22 -8.99
CA LEU A 96 -1.16 -10.18 -9.70
C LEU A 96 -1.23 -9.08 -10.76
N ARG A 97 -0.71 -7.88 -10.48
CA ARG A 97 -0.67 -6.78 -11.46
C ARG A 97 0.19 -7.13 -12.67
N LEU A 98 1.35 -7.75 -12.46
CA LEU A 98 2.20 -8.18 -13.57
C LEU A 98 1.56 -9.32 -14.38
N LEU A 99 0.96 -10.30 -13.70
CA LEU A 99 0.28 -11.42 -14.36
C LEU A 99 -0.89 -10.94 -15.24
N ARG A 100 -1.65 -9.93 -14.79
CA ARG A 100 -2.69 -9.25 -15.59
C ARG A 100 -2.16 -8.60 -16.86
N GLU A 101 -0.92 -8.11 -16.86
CA GLU A 101 -0.30 -7.58 -18.09
C GLU A 101 0.25 -8.71 -18.98
N LEU A 102 0.70 -9.81 -18.40
CA LEU A 102 1.19 -10.97 -19.16
C LEU A 102 0.08 -11.71 -19.91
N VAL A 103 -1.09 -11.92 -19.29
CA VAL A 103 -2.23 -12.59 -19.97
C VAL A 103 -2.75 -11.84 -21.19
N LYS A 104 -2.46 -10.53 -21.30
CA LYS A 104 -2.78 -9.72 -22.50
C LYS A 104 -1.85 -10.03 -23.67
N LYS A 105 -0.71 -10.69 -23.42
CA LYS A 105 0.33 -11.00 -24.41
C LYS A 105 0.45 -12.49 -24.67
N ILE A 106 0.17 -13.31 -23.67
CA ILE A 106 0.37 -14.76 -23.69
C ILE A 106 -0.92 -15.41 -23.19
N PRO A 107 -1.53 -16.35 -23.94
CA PRO A 107 -2.71 -17.05 -23.48
C PRO A 107 -2.48 -17.71 -22.11
N ALA A 108 -3.44 -17.57 -21.19
CA ALA A 108 -3.31 -18.09 -19.83
C ALA A 108 -2.97 -19.59 -19.76
N ARG A 109 -3.51 -20.39 -20.71
CA ARG A 109 -3.22 -21.84 -20.84
C ARG A 109 -1.77 -22.19 -21.21
N GLU A 110 -1.02 -21.23 -21.75
CA GLU A 110 0.41 -21.38 -22.08
C GLU A 110 1.31 -20.92 -20.92
N MET A 111 0.71 -20.59 -19.78
CA MET A 111 1.37 -20.17 -18.57
C MET A 111 0.92 -21.02 -17.38
N VAL A 112 1.77 -21.10 -16.37
CA VAL A 112 1.41 -21.63 -15.05
C VAL A 112 1.82 -20.65 -13.96
N LEU A 113 1.03 -20.62 -12.89
CA LEU A 113 1.40 -19.93 -11.66
C LEU A 113 1.98 -20.96 -10.68
N ALA A 114 3.27 -20.87 -10.38
CA ALA A 114 3.91 -21.75 -9.43
C ALA A 114 4.06 -21.06 -8.06
N VAL A 115 3.57 -21.68 -6.99
CA VAL A 115 3.41 -21.04 -5.66
C VAL A 115 4.10 -21.82 -4.55
N GLU A 116 4.81 -21.10 -3.68
CA GLU A 116 5.41 -21.67 -2.48
C GLU A 116 4.40 -22.00 -1.38
N CYS A 117 3.30 -21.25 -1.28
CA CYS A 117 2.41 -21.33 -0.12
C CYS A 117 1.62 -22.64 0.01
N ILE A 118 1.72 -23.54 -0.98
CA ILE A 118 1.08 -24.86 -0.99
C ILE A 118 2.15 -25.93 -1.19
N SER A 119 2.05 -27.04 -0.45
CA SER A 119 2.92 -28.19 -0.72
C SER A 119 2.47 -28.94 -1.98
N SER A 120 3.44 -29.39 -2.76
CA SER A 120 3.21 -30.29 -3.89
C SER A 120 2.48 -31.60 -3.51
N HIS A 121 2.50 -32.02 -2.24
CA HIS A 121 1.68 -33.13 -1.75
C HIS A 121 0.17 -32.88 -1.94
N HIS A 122 -0.25 -31.63 -1.87
CA HIS A 122 -1.65 -31.21 -1.92
C HIS A 122 -2.11 -30.75 -3.32
N GLN A 123 -1.31 -31.01 -4.37
CA GLN A 123 -1.65 -30.61 -5.75
C GLN A 123 -3.05 -31.10 -6.18
N VAL A 124 -3.45 -32.30 -5.75
CA VAL A 124 -4.78 -32.85 -6.07
C VAL A 124 -5.93 -31.99 -5.54
N HIS A 125 -5.79 -31.41 -4.34
CA HIS A 125 -6.82 -30.55 -3.74
C HIS A 125 -6.85 -29.17 -4.39
N LEU A 126 -5.67 -28.64 -4.74
CA LEU A 126 -5.52 -27.41 -5.52
C LEU A 126 -6.23 -27.55 -6.88
N ASP A 127 -6.01 -28.66 -7.57
CA ASP A 127 -6.63 -28.95 -8.86
C ASP A 127 -8.16 -29.10 -8.75
N GLN A 128 -8.66 -29.76 -7.69
CA GLN A 128 -10.09 -29.88 -7.42
C GLN A 128 -10.74 -28.51 -7.19
N TRP A 129 -10.10 -27.64 -6.40
CA TRP A 129 -10.57 -26.28 -6.16
C TRP A 129 -10.56 -25.43 -7.43
N LEU A 130 -9.50 -25.51 -8.24
CA LEU A 130 -9.41 -24.80 -9.52
C LEU A 130 -10.54 -25.21 -10.49
N ARG A 131 -10.98 -26.47 -10.46
CA ARG A 131 -12.11 -26.97 -11.25
C ARG A 131 -13.49 -26.65 -10.65
N GLY A 132 -13.56 -25.93 -9.53
CA GLY A 132 -14.81 -25.62 -8.84
C GLY A 132 -15.47 -26.83 -8.16
N GLN A 133 -14.70 -27.91 -7.95
CA GLN A 133 -15.17 -29.16 -7.30
C GLN A 133 -15.09 -29.09 -5.77
N MET A 134 -14.52 -28.03 -5.23
CA MET A 134 -14.26 -27.83 -3.80
C MET A 134 -14.46 -26.35 -3.46
N SER A 135 -15.12 -26.06 -2.32
CA SER A 135 -15.21 -24.68 -1.82
C SER A 135 -13.85 -24.16 -1.35
N GLU A 136 -13.70 -22.85 -1.25
CA GLU A 136 -12.46 -22.24 -0.75
C GLU A 136 -12.12 -22.71 0.68
N ASP A 137 -13.08 -22.69 1.60
CA ASP A 137 -12.83 -23.13 2.98
C ASP A 137 -12.46 -24.61 3.05
N ALA A 138 -13.07 -25.46 2.21
CA ALA A 138 -12.72 -26.87 2.14
C ALA A 138 -11.31 -27.08 1.59
N PHE A 139 -10.90 -26.28 0.59
CA PHE A 139 -9.56 -26.29 0.06
C PHE A 139 -8.51 -25.89 1.11
N LEU A 140 -8.73 -24.78 1.81
CA LEU A 140 -7.80 -24.31 2.85
C LEU A 140 -7.63 -25.33 3.99
N ARG A 141 -8.72 -26.00 4.39
CA ARG A 141 -8.64 -27.12 5.35
C ARG A 141 -7.91 -28.34 4.78
N ALA A 142 -8.19 -28.72 3.54
CA ALA A 142 -7.60 -29.91 2.91
C ALA A 142 -6.08 -29.80 2.73
N VAL A 143 -5.57 -28.58 2.52
CA VAL A 143 -4.13 -28.31 2.43
C VAL A 143 -3.52 -27.90 3.77
N SER A 144 -4.31 -27.93 4.85
CA SER A 144 -3.92 -27.50 6.19
C SER A 144 -3.29 -26.11 6.21
N TYR A 145 -3.80 -25.17 5.41
CA TYR A 145 -3.14 -23.90 5.07
C TYR A 145 -2.68 -23.11 6.30
N GLU A 146 -3.54 -23.01 7.31
CA GLU A 146 -3.27 -22.26 8.55
C GLU A 146 -2.08 -22.84 9.33
N THR A 147 -2.00 -24.17 9.46
CA THR A 147 -0.95 -24.83 10.25
C THR A 147 0.31 -25.12 9.45
N THR A 148 0.26 -24.99 8.13
CA THR A 148 1.38 -25.30 7.23
C THR A 148 2.09 -24.06 6.71
N TRP A 149 1.31 -23.03 6.36
CA TRP A 149 1.80 -21.75 5.85
C TRP A 149 1.50 -20.61 6.82
N GLY A 150 0.23 -20.50 7.25
CA GLY A 150 -0.29 -19.58 8.28
C GLY A 150 -0.04 -18.08 8.11
N PHE A 151 0.41 -17.65 6.92
CA PHE A 151 0.29 -16.26 6.50
C PHE A 151 -1.12 -15.96 5.98
N PRO A 152 -1.63 -14.72 6.10
CA PRO A 152 -3.02 -14.39 5.76
C PRO A 152 -3.40 -14.83 4.33
N TRP A 153 -4.45 -15.66 4.21
CA TRP A 153 -4.92 -16.16 2.90
C TRP A 153 -5.31 -15.02 1.96
N GLU A 154 -5.86 -13.94 2.52
CA GLU A 154 -6.30 -12.73 1.85
C GLU A 154 -5.21 -12.09 0.99
N ASN A 155 -3.93 -12.28 1.36
CA ASN A 155 -2.79 -11.84 0.56
C ASN A 155 -2.69 -12.61 -0.76
N TYR A 156 -2.98 -13.91 -0.77
CA TYR A 156 -2.88 -14.81 -1.93
C TYR A 156 -4.21 -14.99 -2.68
N ARG A 157 -5.34 -14.83 -2.00
CA ARG A 157 -6.69 -15.09 -2.52
C ARG A 157 -6.93 -14.46 -3.89
N GLY A 158 -6.65 -13.17 -4.03
CA GLY A 158 -6.84 -12.46 -5.30
C GLY A 158 -5.99 -13.00 -6.46
N LEU A 159 -4.80 -13.54 -6.17
CA LEU A 159 -3.91 -14.15 -7.15
C LEU A 159 -4.43 -15.53 -7.59
N PHE A 160 -4.87 -16.36 -6.64
CA PHE A 160 -5.41 -17.69 -6.91
C PHE A 160 -6.75 -17.64 -7.67
N HIS A 161 -7.68 -16.79 -7.24
CA HIS A 161 -8.94 -16.59 -7.96
C HIS A 161 -8.69 -16.05 -9.36
N PHE A 162 -7.74 -15.13 -9.54
CA PHE A 162 -7.39 -14.66 -10.88
C PHE A 162 -6.88 -15.79 -11.78
N ALA A 163 -5.99 -16.65 -11.28
CA ALA A 163 -5.52 -17.80 -12.06
C ALA A 163 -6.70 -18.72 -12.44
N ARG A 164 -7.57 -19.05 -11.49
CA ARG A 164 -8.79 -19.85 -11.73
C ARG A 164 -9.70 -19.23 -12.79
N ASP A 165 -10.01 -17.95 -12.65
CA ASP A 165 -10.93 -17.22 -13.53
C ASP A 165 -10.36 -17.06 -14.96
N GLN A 166 -9.03 -17.08 -15.11
CA GLN A 166 -8.36 -17.09 -16.41
C GLN A 166 -8.14 -18.50 -16.98
N GLY A 167 -8.51 -19.56 -16.26
CA GLY A 167 -8.21 -20.94 -16.64
C GLY A 167 -6.72 -21.28 -16.65
N MET A 168 -5.93 -20.59 -15.80
CA MET A 168 -4.50 -20.83 -15.60
C MET A 168 -4.30 -21.88 -14.51
N GLU A 169 -3.46 -22.88 -14.77
CA GLU A 169 -3.09 -23.87 -13.77
C GLU A 169 -2.18 -23.27 -12.69
N ILE A 170 -2.30 -23.79 -11.47
CA ILE A 170 -1.42 -23.45 -10.35
C ILE A 170 -0.60 -24.69 -9.97
N VAL A 171 0.72 -24.56 -9.87
CA VAL A 171 1.65 -25.63 -9.46
C VAL A 171 2.15 -25.34 -8.05
N ALA A 172 1.93 -26.26 -7.13
CA ALA A 172 2.39 -26.17 -5.75
C ALA A 172 3.86 -26.59 -5.64
N LEU A 173 4.72 -25.70 -5.12
CA LEU A 173 6.18 -25.88 -5.16
C LEU A 173 6.78 -26.42 -3.86
N ASN A 174 6.11 -26.28 -2.72
CA ASN A 174 6.76 -26.54 -1.45
C ASN A 174 6.81 -28.04 -1.11
N ARG A 175 7.84 -28.45 -0.39
CA ARG A 175 8.15 -29.86 -0.15
C ARG A 175 7.21 -30.48 0.92
N PRO A 176 6.70 -31.73 0.73
CA PRO A 176 5.73 -32.37 1.62
C PRO A 176 6.06 -32.45 3.12
N LYS A 177 7.35 -32.38 3.51
CA LYS A 177 7.79 -32.55 4.91
C LYS A 177 8.26 -31.26 5.58
N GLU A 178 8.10 -30.11 4.94
CA GLU A 178 8.72 -28.84 5.37
C GLU A 178 7.74 -27.72 5.69
N LEU A 179 6.43 -27.99 5.57
CA LEU A 179 5.39 -27.12 6.09
C LEU A 179 5.17 -27.43 7.58
N LEU A 180 5.56 -26.49 8.45
CA LEU A 180 5.37 -26.54 9.91
C LEU A 180 4.57 -25.31 10.35
N PRO A 181 3.98 -25.31 11.57
CA PRO A 181 3.28 -24.15 12.11
C PRO A 181 4.13 -22.88 12.01
N PRO A 182 3.56 -21.71 11.69
CA PRO A 182 4.33 -20.51 11.39
C PRO A 182 5.25 -20.07 12.54
N LEU A 183 4.77 -20.23 13.78
CA LEU A 183 5.57 -19.94 14.97
C LEU A 183 6.82 -20.86 15.08
N ALA A 184 6.75 -22.12 14.65
CA ALA A 184 7.90 -23.03 14.62
C ALA A 184 8.91 -22.68 13.52
N SER A 185 8.48 -22.00 12.45
CA SER A 185 9.38 -21.47 11.41
C SER A 185 10.18 -20.24 11.86
N LEU A 186 9.71 -19.57 12.92
CA LEU A 186 10.30 -18.33 13.46
C LEU A 186 10.95 -18.49 14.82
N ILE A 187 10.51 -19.45 15.64
CA ILE A 187 11.17 -19.80 16.90
C ILE A 187 12.51 -20.49 16.58
N PRO A 188 13.64 -19.87 16.97
CA PRO A 188 14.94 -20.43 16.67
C PRO A 188 15.22 -21.67 17.51
N GLY A 189 15.16 -22.84 16.86
CA GLY A 189 15.44 -24.13 17.50
C GLY A 189 14.29 -25.12 17.53
N ALA A 190 13.12 -24.83 16.93
CA ALA A 190 12.04 -25.80 16.72
C ALA A 190 12.33 -26.77 15.55
N ARG A 191 13.56 -27.31 15.55
CA ARG A 191 14.06 -28.59 15.03
C ARG A 191 13.57 -29.09 13.67
N LYS A 192 14.05 -28.44 12.64
CA LYS A 192 15.09 -28.88 11.69
C LYS A 192 14.98 -27.82 10.62
N ALA A 193 15.97 -26.93 10.50
CA ALA A 193 16.09 -26.18 9.27
C ALA A 193 16.14 -27.24 8.16
N GLY A 194 15.02 -27.47 7.48
CA GLY A 194 15.04 -28.15 6.20
C GLY A 194 16.11 -27.45 5.38
N ASP A 195 16.90 -28.22 4.66
CA ASP A 195 17.94 -27.65 3.82
C ASP A 195 17.25 -26.70 2.83
N LEU A 196 17.40 -25.38 3.02
CA LEU A 196 16.81 -24.37 2.14
C LEU A 196 17.27 -24.60 0.69
N GLY A 197 18.47 -25.16 0.50
CA GLY A 197 18.95 -25.64 -0.78
C GLY A 197 18.15 -26.85 -1.29
N ALA A 198 17.79 -27.81 -0.44
CA ALA A 198 16.91 -28.92 -0.85
C ALA A 198 15.49 -28.45 -1.21
N ARG A 199 14.97 -27.37 -0.60
CA ARG A 199 13.73 -26.73 -1.05
C ARG A 199 13.90 -26.12 -2.44
N ASP A 200 15.00 -25.41 -2.67
CA ASP A 200 15.32 -24.88 -4.00
C ASP A 200 15.41 -25.97 -5.05
N GLU A 201 16.12 -27.06 -4.75
CA GLU A 201 16.25 -28.21 -5.66
C GLU A 201 14.91 -28.88 -5.96
N TRP A 202 14.06 -29.04 -4.93
CA TRP A 202 12.72 -29.60 -5.09
C TRP A 202 11.83 -28.70 -5.96
N ALA A 203 11.76 -27.41 -5.66
CA ALA A 203 10.99 -26.44 -6.44
C ALA A 203 11.53 -26.33 -7.87
N ALA A 204 12.86 -26.36 -8.05
CA ALA A 204 13.50 -26.39 -9.36
C ALA A 204 13.09 -27.60 -10.20
N GLY A 205 12.96 -28.79 -9.59
CA GLY A 205 12.40 -29.99 -10.23
C GLY A 205 11.04 -29.73 -10.85
N LEU A 206 10.09 -29.26 -10.04
CA LEU A 206 8.71 -28.98 -10.47
C LEU A 206 8.64 -27.87 -11.53
N ILE A 207 9.51 -26.86 -11.45
CA ILE A 207 9.62 -25.80 -12.46
C ILE A 207 10.17 -26.35 -13.79
N VAL A 208 11.17 -27.24 -13.74
CA VAL A 208 11.78 -27.84 -14.92
C VAL A 208 10.85 -28.86 -15.58
N ASP A 209 10.02 -29.57 -14.82
CA ASP A 209 8.99 -30.47 -15.36
C ASP A 209 8.05 -29.74 -16.34
N GLU A 210 7.75 -28.46 -16.06
CA GLU A 210 6.94 -27.61 -16.95
C GLU A 210 7.66 -27.22 -18.25
N GLN A 211 9.00 -27.19 -18.22
CA GLN A 211 9.83 -26.97 -19.40
C GLN A 211 10.04 -28.24 -20.23
N LEU A 212 9.92 -29.42 -19.61
CA LEU A 212 10.03 -30.72 -20.27
C LEU A 212 8.77 -31.14 -21.04
N ARG A 213 7.66 -30.40 -20.90
CA ARG A 213 6.40 -30.69 -21.59
C ARG A 213 6.56 -30.61 -23.13
N PRO A 214 5.76 -31.35 -23.93
CA PRO A 214 5.78 -31.25 -25.39
C PRO A 214 5.54 -29.83 -25.92
N ARG A 215 4.76 -29.05 -25.17
CA ARG A 215 4.63 -27.60 -25.31
C ARG A 215 5.05 -26.96 -23.99
N PRO A 216 6.31 -26.52 -23.86
CA PRO A 216 6.80 -25.85 -22.68
C PRO A 216 5.92 -24.63 -22.35
N ARG A 217 5.60 -24.45 -21.08
CA ARG A 217 4.79 -23.33 -20.60
C ARG A 217 5.67 -22.28 -19.96
N LYS A 218 5.25 -21.02 -20.01
CA LYS A 218 5.88 -19.99 -19.18
C LYS A 218 5.57 -20.25 -17.71
N VAL A 219 6.58 -20.29 -16.87
CA VAL A 219 6.40 -20.51 -15.43
C VAL A 219 6.53 -19.17 -14.70
N VAL A 220 5.44 -18.69 -14.11
CA VAL A 220 5.44 -17.52 -13.23
C VAL A 220 5.50 -18.01 -11.79
N VAL A 221 6.59 -17.75 -11.10
CA VAL A 221 6.88 -18.28 -9.77
C VAL A 221 6.76 -17.17 -8.72
N ILE A 222 6.05 -17.45 -7.63
CA ILE A 222 6.07 -16.65 -6.40
C ILE A 222 6.72 -17.47 -5.28
N TYR A 223 7.84 -16.97 -4.74
CA TYR A 223 8.68 -17.69 -3.78
C TYR A 223 9.42 -16.72 -2.85
N GLY A 224 9.72 -17.15 -1.62
CA GLY A 224 10.30 -16.32 -0.56
C GLY A 224 11.56 -15.59 -1.00
N GLU A 225 11.68 -14.31 -0.59
CA GLU A 225 12.66 -13.39 -1.18
C GLU A 225 14.12 -13.90 -1.15
N TYR A 226 14.52 -14.60 -0.09
CA TYR A 226 15.90 -15.07 0.05
C TYR A 226 16.26 -16.16 -0.97
N HIS A 227 15.29 -16.94 -1.45
CA HIS A 227 15.52 -17.96 -2.46
C HIS A 227 15.86 -17.39 -3.85
N LEU A 228 15.64 -16.10 -4.07
CA LEU A 228 15.91 -15.44 -5.35
C LEU A 228 17.38 -15.01 -5.54
N SER A 229 18.28 -15.35 -4.61
CA SER A 229 19.71 -15.11 -4.80
C SER A 229 20.22 -15.85 -6.04
N PRO A 230 21.11 -15.28 -6.86
CA PRO A 230 21.72 -15.98 -7.99
C PRO A 230 22.22 -17.41 -7.71
N SER A 231 22.79 -17.66 -6.53
CA SER A 231 23.30 -18.99 -6.12
C SER A 231 22.26 -19.93 -5.46
N HIS A 232 21.00 -19.51 -5.36
CA HIS A 232 19.90 -20.27 -4.73
C HIS A 232 18.98 -20.91 -5.81
N LEU A 233 17.66 -20.73 -5.73
CA LEU A 233 16.68 -21.27 -6.69
C LEU A 233 17.02 -21.01 -8.17
N PRO A 234 17.47 -19.80 -8.60
CA PRO A 234 17.95 -19.59 -9.97
C PRO A 234 19.04 -20.57 -10.42
N LEU A 235 20.02 -20.86 -9.57
CA LEU A 235 21.08 -21.83 -9.87
C LEU A 235 20.54 -23.26 -9.83
N ALA A 236 19.65 -23.57 -8.90
CA ALA A 236 19.01 -24.89 -8.81
C ALA A 236 18.23 -25.21 -10.10
N ILE A 237 17.42 -24.27 -10.61
CA ILE A 237 16.68 -24.43 -11.88
C ILE A 237 17.61 -24.76 -13.04
N ARG A 238 18.70 -24.01 -13.22
CA ARG A 238 19.68 -24.28 -14.28
C ARG A 238 20.38 -25.62 -14.09
N THR A 239 20.72 -25.96 -12.86
CA THR A 239 21.37 -27.24 -12.53
C THR A 239 20.47 -28.42 -12.85
N VAL A 240 19.20 -28.35 -12.47
CA VAL A 240 18.20 -29.39 -12.75
C VAL A 240 17.88 -29.47 -14.25
N ALA A 241 17.75 -28.33 -14.94
CA ALA A 241 17.54 -28.28 -16.39
C ALA A 241 18.66 -29.02 -17.16
N ARG A 242 19.92 -28.71 -16.84
CA ARG A 242 21.09 -29.39 -17.43
C ARG A 242 21.13 -30.88 -17.13
N ARG A 243 20.81 -31.28 -15.88
CA ARG A 243 20.74 -32.70 -15.48
C ARG A 243 19.67 -33.47 -16.27
N ASN A 244 18.60 -32.79 -16.70
CA ASN A 244 17.53 -33.36 -17.53
C ASN A 244 17.72 -33.14 -19.04
N GLY A 245 18.90 -32.66 -19.47
CA GLY A 245 19.26 -32.56 -20.89
C GLY A 245 18.52 -31.47 -21.68
N ILE A 246 17.92 -30.48 -21.02
CA ILE A 246 17.31 -29.31 -21.69
C ILE A 246 18.22 -28.08 -21.60
N HIS A 247 18.01 -27.14 -22.52
CA HIS A 247 18.71 -25.85 -22.53
C HIS A 247 18.44 -25.06 -21.23
N ASP A 248 19.42 -24.25 -20.82
CA ASP A 248 19.28 -23.32 -19.68
C ASP A 248 18.05 -22.42 -19.87
N PRO A 249 17.03 -22.48 -18.99
CA PRO A 249 15.86 -21.63 -19.14
C PRO A 249 16.23 -20.15 -19.03
N GLU A 250 15.64 -19.30 -19.88
CA GLU A 250 15.78 -17.86 -19.76
C GLU A 250 15.03 -17.38 -18.51
N LEU A 251 15.79 -16.92 -17.50
CA LEU A 251 15.23 -16.44 -16.24
C LEU A 251 15.06 -14.92 -16.25
N LEU A 252 13.95 -14.43 -15.72
CA LEU A 252 13.80 -13.04 -15.27
C LEU A 252 13.49 -13.06 -13.77
N VAL A 253 14.27 -12.32 -12.97
CA VAL A 253 14.15 -12.31 -11.50
C VAL A 253 13.70 -10.94 -11.00
N LEU A 254 12.54 -10.89 -10.37
CA LEU A 254 11.93 -9.70 -9.79
C LEU A 254 12.01 -9.77 -8.26
N HIS A 255 12.98 -9.05 -7.71
CA HIS A 255 13.07 -8.77 -6.28
C HIS A 255 11.97 -7.78 -5.88
N GLN A 256 11.51 -7.83 -4.63
CA GLN A 256 10.50 -6.90 -4.12
C GLN A 256 11.00 -6.14 -2.89
N ASN A 257 10.69 -4.84 -2.82
CA ASN A 257 10.80 -4.01 -1.61
C ASN A 257 12.15 -4.09 -0.87
N ARG A 258 13.26 -4.00 -1.62
CA ARG A 258 14.62 -3.98 -1.05
C ARG A 258 14.90 -2.69 -0.29
N ASP A 259 15.16 -2.81 1.01
CA ASP A 259 15.25 -1.65 1.90
C ASP A 259 16.48 -0.78 1.59
N GLU A 260 17.65 -1.38 1.39
CA GLU A 260 18.88 -0.65 1.05
C GLU A 260 18.74 0.08 -0.27
N LEU A 261 18.10 -0.55 -1.25
CA LEU A 261 17.85 0.04 -2.55
C LEU A 261 16.84 1.19 -2.47
N PHE A 262 15.78 1.04 -1.66
CA PHE A 262 14.86 2.12 -1.36
C PHE A 262 15.61 3.35 -0.80
N TRP A 263 16.48 3.15 0.18
CA TRP A 263 17.26 4.25 0.76
C TRP A 263 18.27 4.86 -0.22
N LYS A 264 18.88 4.06 -1.12
CA LYS A 264 19.73 4.56 -2.21
C LYS A 264 18.94 5.43 -3.19
N LEU A 265 17.69 5.08 -3.50
CA LEU A 265 16.80 5.88 -4.34
C LEU A 265 16.34 7.15 -3.62
N ALA A 266 16.00 7.05 -2.34
CA ALA A 266 15.60 8.17 -1.50
C ALA A 266 16.71 9.23 -1.40
N ALA A 267 17.96 8.80 -1.22
CA ALA A 267 19.12 9.69 -1.23
C ALA A 267 19.29 10.47 -2.55
N LYS A 268 18.71 9.97 -3.66
CA LYS A 268 18.70 10.62 -4.98
C LYS A 268 17.38 11.33 -5.30
N GLY A 269 16.39 11.32 -4.40
CA GLY A 269 15.05 11.88 -4.63
C GLY A 269 14.23 11.12 -5.67
N LEU A 270 14.51 9.83 -5.88
CA LEU A 270 13.87 8.98 -6.90
C LEU A 270 12.80 8.03 -6.32
N GLU A 271 12.64 7.96 -5.00
CA GLU A 271 11.77 7.02 -4.29
C GLU A 271 10.29 7.10 -4.67
N GLN A 272 9.84 8.27 -5.17
CA GLN A 272 8.46 8.51 -5.61
C GLN A 272 8.20 8.18 -7.09
N ASN A 273 9.26 8.15 -7.90
CA ASN A 273 9.13 8.05 -9.36
C ASN A 273 9.71 6.74 -9.92
N ALA A 274 10.50 6.01 -9.15
CA ALA A 274 11.11 4.74 -9.55
C ALA A 274 10.49 3.56 -8.77
N ASN A 275 9.29 3.12 -9.20
CA ASN A 275 8.66 1.91 -8.66
C ASN A 275 9.30 0.62 -9.19
N LEU A 276 10.05 0.74 -10.28
CA LEU A 276 10.76 -0.35 -10.95
C LEU A 276 12.16 0.11 -11.29
N VAL A 277 13.13 -0.69 -10.91
CA VAL A 277 14.53 -0.45 -11.28
C VAL A 277 15.15 -1.71 -11.86
N ALA A 278 15.84 -1.54 -12.98
CA ALA A 278 16.71 -2.56 -13.53
C ALA A 278 17.97 -2.67 -12.66
N LEU A 279 18.37 -3.90 -12.38
CA LEU A 279 19.64 -4.26 -11.79
C LEU A 279 20.52 -4.89 -12.88
N GLU A 280 21.72 -5.37 -12.51
CA GLU A 280 22.58 -6.07 -13.47
C GLU A 280 21.93 -7.37 -14.00
N GLY A 281 22.14 -7.64 -15.29
CA GLY A 281 21.67 -8.85 -15.96
C GLY A 281 20.15 -9.03 -15.96
N ALA A 282 19.72 -10.22 -15.53
CA ALA A 282 18.34 -10.68 -15.52
C ALA A 282 17.50 -10.16 -14.34
N HIS A 283 18.01 -9.19 -13.58
CA HIS A 283 17.38 -8.79 -12.32
C HIS A 283 16.67 -7.43 -12.41
N VAL A 284 15.52 -7.35 -11.77
CA VAL A 284 14.70 -6.15 -11.59
C VAL A 284 14.29 -6.09 -10.12
N CYS A 285 14.13 -4.90 -9.56
CA CYS A 285 13.50 -4.72 -8.26
C CYS A 285 12.21 -3.89 -8.41
N ILE A 286 11.13 -4.40 -7.83
CA ILE A 286 9.82 -3.74 -7.75
C ILE A 286 9.65 -3.18 -6.34
N PHE A 287 9.13 -1.96 -6.25
CA PHE A 287 8.73 -1.39 -4.98
C PHE A 287 7.23 -1.18 -4.92
N SER A 288 6.55 -2.11 -4.25
CA SER A 288 5.11 -2.05 -3.96
C SER A 288 4.80 -1.39 -2.61
N GLY A 289 5.84 -1.17 -1.78
CA GLY A 289 5.75 -0.59 -0.44
C GLY A 289 7.00 0.15 0.00
N THR A 290 6.93 0.78 1.17
CA THR A 290 8.09 1.35 1.86
C THR A 290 8.69 0.32 2.82
N PRO A 291 9.97 0.45 3.21
CA PRO A 291 10.60 -0.44 4.18
C PRO A 291 9.81 -0.59 5.48
N TRP A 292 9.26 0.52 6.01
CA TRP A 292 8.49 0.48 7.26
C TRP A 292 7.10 -0.16 7.08
N THR A 293 6.40 0.03 5.95
CA THR A 293 5.11 -0.66 5.72
C THR A 293 5.30 -2.19 5.64
N LYS A 294 6.41 -2.63 5.03
CA LYS A 294 6.81 -4.04 4.95
C LYS A 294 7.08 -4.59 6.35
N LEU A 295 7.93 -3.93 7.13
CA LEU A 295 8.23 -4.35 8.51
C LEU A 295 7.03 -4.30 9.43
N GLN A 296 6.16 -3.31 9.28
CA GLN A 296 4.94 -3.21 10.05
C GLN A 296 4.07 -4.45 9.83
N SER A 297 3.87 -4.87 8.58
CA SER A 297 3.10 -6.09 8.28
C SER A 297 3.67 -7.35 8.94
N LEU A 298 5.01 -7.42 9.12
CA LEU A 298 5.64 -8.49 9.87
C LEU A 298 5.35 -8.39 11.37
N VAL A 299 5.53 -7.21 11.97
CA VAL A 299 5.23 -6.97 13.41
C VAL A 299 3.80 -7.37 13.74
N ASN A 300 2.84 -6.94 12.92
CA ASN A 300 1.42 -7.19 13.15
C ASN A 300 1.10 -8.67 13.06
N TRP A 301 1.61 -9.33 12.04
CA TRP A 301 1.39 -10.75 11.87
C TRP A 301 1.99 -11.56 13.03
N ILE A 302 3.17 -11.20 13.55
CA ILE A 302 3.75 -11.87 14.74
C ILE A 302 2.86 -11.68 15.97
N ARG A 303 2.30 -10.48 16.15
CA ARG A 303 1.40 -10.17 17.27
C ARG A 303 0.08 -10.91 17.17
N GLY A 304 -0.60 -10.84 16.02
CA GLY A 304 -1.85 -11.57 15.81
C GLY A 304 -1.66 -13.09 15.83
N ASP A 305 -0.51 -13.61 15.39
CA ASP A 305 -0.17 -15.02 15.62
C ASP A 305 -0.04 -15.33 17.11
N LEU A 306 0.59 -14.44 17.91
CA LEU A 306 0.72 -14.60 19.36
C LEU A 306 -0.64 -14.56 20.07
N ALA A 307 -1.54 -13.65 19.67
CA ALA A 307 -2.89 -13.55 20.22
C ALA A 307 -3.79 -14.73 19.85
N ARG A 308 -3.60 -15.32 18.65
CA ARG A 308 -4.23 -16.61 18.29
C ARG A 308 -3.81 -17.77 19.20
N PHE A 309 -2.68 -17.68 19.90
CA PHE A 309 -2.32 -18.65 20.96
C PHE A 309 -2.92 -18.30 22.33
N ILE A 310 -3.50 -17.11 22.49
CA ILE A 310 -3.97 -16.53 23.76
C ILE A 310 -5.50 -16.29 23.79
N ASP A 311 -6.21 -16.53 22.67
CA ASP A 311 -7.70 -16.44 22.54
C ASP A 311 -8.24 -14.99 22.58
N GLU A 312 -7.58 -14.07 21.85
CA GLU A 312 -7.88 -12.62 21.81
C GLU A 312 -7.97 -12.12 20.34
N ASP A 313 -9.16 -12.14 19.69
CA ASP A 313 -9.26 -11.98 18.22
C ASP A 313 -9.82 -10.63 17.70
N GLU A 314 -10.44 -9.77 18.52
CA GLU A 314 -10.97 -8.45 18.04
C GLU A 314 -10.31 -7.22 18.69
N GLU A 315 -9.86 -7.29 19.94
CA GLU A 315 -9.16 -6.19 20.63
C GLU A 315 -7.83 -5.84 19.94
N ASP A 316 -7.18 -6.82 19.32
CA ASP A 316 -5.89 -6.69 18.64
C ASP A 316 -5.87 -5.72 17.44
N ALA A 317 -6.87 -5.81 16.57
CA ALA A 317 -6.92 -4.98 15.36
C ALA A 317 -7.17 -3.50 15.72
N GLU A 318 -7.89 -3.29 16.81
CA GLU A 318 -8.19 -2.01 17.41
C GLU A 318 -6.94 -1.38 18.05
N GLU A 319 -6.23 -2.15 18.89
CA GLU A 319 -4.96 -1.72 19.50
C GLU A 319 -3.89 -1.41 18.44
N GLU A 320 -3.79 -2.23 17.40
CA GLU A 320 -2.86 -2.03 16.29
C GLU A 320 -3.12 -0.71 15.56
N PHE A 321 -4.39 -0.41 15.28
CA PHE A 321 -4.78 0.84 14.64
C PHE A 321 -4.43 2.06 15.50
N LEU A 322 -4.66 2.00 16.82
CA LEU A 322 -4.30 3.06 17.76
C LEU A 322 -2.78 3.25 17.86
N GLN A 323 -2.01 2.16 17.82
CA GLN A 323 -0.56 2.23 17.81
C GLN A 323 -0.05 2.93 16.54
N TRP A 324 -0.61 2.62 15.37
CA TRP A 324 -0.26 3.33 14.14
C TRP A 324 -0.60 4.81 14.20
N MET A 325 -1.79 5.16 14.70
CA MET A 325 -2.18 6.55 14.89
C MET A 325 -1.15 7.29 15.76
N ARG A 326 -0.72 6.67 16.86
CA ARG A 326 0.31 7.23 17.73
C ARG A 326 1.63 7.42 17.02
N ILE A 327 2.19 6.38 16.39
CA ILE A 327 3.51 6.44 15.74
C ILE A 327 3.51 7.47 14.61
N TYR A 328 2.51 7.42 13.74
CA TYR A 328 2.42 8.30 12.58
C TYR A 328 2.10 9.74 12.98
N GLY A 329 1.17 9.91 13.91
CA GLY A 329 0.80 11.19 14.49
C GLY A 329 1.98 11.89 15.16
N SER A 330 2.66 11.24 16.10
CA SER A 330 3.88 11.78 16.72
C SER A 330 4.97 12.09 15.68
N GLY A 331 5.06 11.27 14.62
CA GLY A 331 5.96 11.50 13.50
C GLY A 331 5.66 12.79 12.73
N VAL A 332 4.40 13.00 12.36
CA VAL A 332 3.92 14.21 11.68
C VAL A 332 4.07 15.44 12.58
N ALA A 333 3.75 15.31 13.86
CA ALA A 333 3.89 16.38 14.85
C ALA A 333 5.35 16.87 14.95
N ARG A 334 6.29 15.92 15.06
CA ARG A 334 7.73 16.19 15.07
C ARG A 334 8.20 16.86 13.79
N PHE A 335 7.74 16.39 12.62
CA PHE A 335 8.14 16.94 11.32
C PHE A 335 7.72 18.41 11.18
N PHE A 336 6.48 18.74 11.55
CA PHE A 336 6.00 20.13 11.50
C PHE A 336 6.40 20.95 12.73
N GLN A 337 7.01 20.35 13.75
CA GLN A 337 7.33 21.01 15.03
C GLN A 337 6.08 21.63 15.66
N ILE A 338 5.02 20.83 15.79
CA ILE A 338 3.77 21.14 16.48
C ILE A 338 3.63 20.26 17.73
N PRO A 339 2.80 20.63 18.71
CA PRO A 339 2.50 19.78 19.86
C PRO A 339 1.97 18.41 19.42
N ASP A 340 2.33 17.36 20.18
CA ASP A 340 1.73 16.05 20.03
C ASP A 340 0.32 16.07 20.62
N ALA A 341 -0.61 15.32 20.02
CA ALA A 341 -2.01 15.28 20.42
C ALA A 341 -2.33 14.22 21.49
N GLY A 342 -1.39 13.35 21.86
CA GLY A 342 -1.62 12.35 22.91
C GLY A 342 -2.73 11.35 22.54
N TYR A 343 -2.35 10.14 22.13
CA TYR A 343 -3.28 9.15 21.57
C TYR A 343 -3.91 8.21 22.61
N SER A 344 -3.59 8.38 23.89
CA SER A 344 -4.00 7.47 24.97
C SER A 344 -5.45 7.60 25.40
N SER A 345 -6.13 8.69 25.01
CA SER A 345 -7.55 8.93 25.32
C SER A 345 -8.48 8.59 24.15
N LEU A 346 -7.97 7.91 23.12
CA LEU A 346 -8.78 7.47 21.98
C LEU A 346 -9.44 6.15 22.35
N GLU A 347 -10.76 6.13 22.27
CA GLU A 347 -11.58 4.93 22.44
C GLU A 347 -12.10 4.49 21.08
N LEU A 348 -12.18 3.17 20.87
CA LEU A 348 -12.77 2.57 19.69
C LEU A 348 -14.17 2.06 20.03
N ALA A 349 -15.10 2.22 19.09
CA ALA A 349 -16.48 1.82 19.23
C ALA A 349 -17.00 1.31 17.88
N ARG A 350 -17.86 0.29 17.90
CA ARG A 350 -18.49 -0.19 16.67
C ARG A 350 -19.59 0.76 16.25
N TRP A 351 -19.90 0.76 14.96
CA TRP A 351 -21.01 1.58 14.48
C TRP A 351 -22.35 1.16 15.10
N GLU A 352 -22.52 -0.12 15.35
CA GLU A 352 -23.68 -0.69 16.05
C GLU A 352 -23.87 -0.08 17.45
N ASP A 353 -22.77 0.36 18.08
CA ASP A 353 -22.75 0.98 19.40
C ASP A 353 -23.04 2.49 19.34
N LEU A 354 -22.92 3.12 18.16
CA LEU A 354 -23.17 4.54 17.95
C LEU A 354 -24.68 4.81 17.80
N GLN A 355 -25.33 5.12 18.92
CA GLN A 355 -26.73 5.55 18.96
C GLN A 355 -26.90 7.03 18.58
N GLY A 356 -26.73 7.40 17.30
CA GLY A 356 -26.96 8.79 16.91
C GLY A 356 -26.37 9.21 15.56
N GLY A 357 -26.77 10.40 15.10
CA GLY A 357 -26.21 11.03 13.90
C GLY A 357 -27.24 11.36 12.79
N PRO A 358 -27.00 12.40 11.97
CA PRO A 358 -27.80 12.70 10.79
C PRO A 358 -27.97 11.51 9.84
N ARG A 359 -29.16 11.38 9.22
CA ARG A 359 -29.50 10.28 8.29
C ARG A 359 -28.49 10.07 7.15
N TRP A 360 -27.77 11.12 6.74
CA TRP A 360 -26.79 11.03 5.65
C TRP A 360 -25.49 10.32 6.05
N TRP A 361 -25.17 10.20 7.35
CA TRP A 361 -24.03 9.41 7.82
C TRP A 361 -24.14 7.94 7.41
N ARG A 362 -25.35 7.37 7.50
CA ARG A 362 -25.61 5.98 7.06
C ARG A 362 -25.28 5.74 5.59
N LYS A 363 -25.37 6.77 4.75
CA LYS A 363 -25.01 6.66 3.34
C LYS A 363 -23.48 6.65 3.15
N LEU A 364 -22.76 7.49 3.89
CA LEU A 364 -21.29 7.45 3.91
C LEU A 364 -20.74 6.10 4.36
N LEU A 365 -21.33 5.50 5.39
CA LEU A 365 -20.96 4.16 5.87
C LEU A 365 -21.16 3.10 4.79
N ARG A 366 -22.30 3.11 4.08
CA ARG A 366 -22.58 2.18 2.97
C ARG A 366 -21.62 2.36 1.80
N SER A 367 -21.13 3.58 1.58
CA SER A 367 -20.08 3.85 0.59
C SER A 367 -18.66 3.54 1.09
N GLN A 368 -18.51 3.01 2.31
CA GLN A 368 -17.22 2.75 2.96
C GLN A 368 -16.29 3.99 2.94
N GLU A 369 -16.89 5.17 3.03
CA GLU A 369 -16.16 6.44 3.04
C GLU A 369 -15.60 6.68 4.44
N ARG A 370 -14.30 7.05 4.53
CA ARG A 370 -13.65 7.39 5.81
C ARG A 370 -13.98 8.82 6.18
N PHE A 371 -14.31 9.07 7.44
CA PHE A 371 -14.62 10.43 7.87
C PHE A 371 -14.19 10.70 9.31
N TYR A 372 -13.66 11.90 9.51
CA TYR A 372 -13.44 12.48 10.82
C TYR A 372 -14.58 13.48 11.05
N LEU A 373 -15.50 13.15 11.93
CA LEU A 373 -16.65 13.98 12.25
C LEU A 373 -16.59 14.35 13.71
N ARG A 374 -16.56 15.65 13.95
CA ARG A 374 -16.78 16.16 15.28
C ARG A 374 -18.25 16.03 15.63
N GLU A 375 -18.56 15.38 16.74
CA GLU A 375 -19.93 15.24 17.23
C GLU A 375 -20.32 16.47 18.06
N ASP A 376 -19.46 16.90 18.99
CA ASP A 376 -19.66 18.10 19.81
C ASP A 376 -18.34 18.84 20.17
N GLU A 377 -18.38 19.79 21.10
CA GLU A 377 -17.23 20.61 21.52
C GLU A 377 -16.11 19.81 22.22
N ASN A 378 -16.37 18.59 22.67
CA ASN A 378 -15.43 17.77 23.45
C ASN A 378 -15.24 16.36 22.86
N SER A 379 -16.13 15.90 21.98
CA SER A 379 -16.07 14.57 21.38
C SER A 379 -15.82 14.62 19.86
N VAL A 380 -15.04 13.66 19.39
CA VAL A 380 -14.76 13.46 17.97
C VAL A 380 -15.02 12.01 17.63
N LEU A 381 -15.86 11.80 16.64
CA LEU A 381 -16.07 10.50 16.02
C LEU A 381 -15.15 10.35 14.81
N VAL A 382 -14.35 9.29 14.80
CA VAL A 382 -13.60 8.89 13.62
C VAL A 382 -14.16 7.59 13.10
N TYR A 383 -14.68 7.62 11.87
CA TYR A 383 -15.03 6.41 11.16
C TYR A 383 -13.95 6.06 10.13
N VAL A 384 -13.43 4.84 10.27
CA VAL A 384 -12.56 4.22 9.27
C VAL A 384 -13.21 2.95 8.76
N ALA A 385 -13.54 2.91 7.47
CA ALA A 385 -14.10 1.71 6.84
C ALA A 385 -13.10 0.54 6.75
N SER A 386 -11.82 0.79 7.05
CA SER A 386 -10.76 -0.20 7.06
C SER A 386 -9.61 0.28 7.95
N PHE A 387 -9.09 -0.58 8.82
CA PHE A 387 -7.85 -0.34 9.57
C PHE A 387 -6.63 -0.46 8.64
N SER A 388 -6.40 0.57 7.82
CA SER A 388 -5.22 0.66 6.96
C SER A 388 -4.24 1.70 7.48
N GLU A 389 -2.94 1.50 7.27
CA GLU A 389 -1.89 2.46 7.63
C GLU A 389 -2.15 3.88 7.07
N ASN A 390 -2.62 3.96 5.82
CA ASN A 390 -2.99 5.24 5.21
C ASN A 390 -4.16 5.91 5.93
N ALA A 391 -5.12 5.14 6.45
CA ALA A 391 -6.21 5.65 7.26
C ALA A 391 -5.67 6.16 8.61
N ALA A 392 -4.87 5.34 9.31
CA ALA A 392 -4.28 5.73 10.59
C ALA A 392 -3.44 7.01 10.47
N ALA A 393 -2.58 7.13 9.45
CA ALA A 393 -1.75 8.30 9.23
C ALA A 393 -2.58 9.57 8.90
N GLU A 394 -3.63 9.43 8.08
CA GLU A 394 -4.52 10.53 7.75
C GLU A 394 -5.35 10.98 8.95
N VAL A 395 -5.97 10.05 9.67
CA VAL A 395 -6.75 10.33 10.87
C VAL A 395 -5.88 10.95 11.95
N ALA A 396 -4.69 10.40 12.22
CA ALA A 396 -3.77 10.97 13.19
C ALA A 396 -3.38 12.41 12.84
N SER A 397 -3.17 12.69 11.56
CA SER A 397 -2.87 14.03 11.07
C SER A 397 -4.05 15.00 11.24
N VAL A 398 -5.28 14.54 10.98
CA VAL A 398 -6.48 15.34 11.25
C VAL A 398 -6.67 15.54 12.76
N HIS A 399 -6.42 14.52 13.59
CA HIS A 399 -6.50 14.61 15.04
C HIS A 399 -5.53 15.68 15.59
N LEU A 400 -4.29 15.75 15.10
CA LEU A 400 -3.34 16.83 15.43
C LEU A 400 -3.91 18.22 15.13
N LEU A 401 -4.61 18.39 14.01
CA LEU A 401 -5.20 19.68 13.61
C LEU A 401 -6.27 20.16 14.60
N HIS A 402 -6.96 19.23 15.26
CA HIS A 402 -8.08 19.54 16.16
C HIS A 402 -7.74 19.49 17.65
N HIS A 403 -6.70 18.77 18.06
CA HIS A 403 -6.32 18.58 19.47
C HIS A 403 -6.16 19.90 20.24
N ASP A 404 -5.36 20.84 19.71
CA ASP A 404 -5.13 22.14 20.33
C ASP A 404 -6.24 23.17 20.04
N ASN A 405 -7.34 22.76 19.38
CA ASN A 405 -8.31 23.72 18.84
C ASN A 405 -9.79 23.26 18.93
N PRO A 406 -10.34 23.11 20.15
CA PRO A 406 -11.63 22.48 20.40
C PRO A 406 -12.87 23.29 19.99
N ARG A 407 -12.75 24.48 19.39
CA ARG A 407 -13.92 25.31 19.04
C ARG A 407 -14.51 25.08 17.63
N LYS A 408 -14.18 23.97 16.96
CA LYS A 408 -14.62 23.75 15.56
C LYS A 408 -16.03 23.16 15.59
N ARG A 409 -16.95 23.64 14.75
CA ARG A 409 -18.31 23.07 14.68
C ARG A 409 -18.34 21.74 13.90
N PRO A 410 -19.29 20.85 14.20
CA PRO A 410 -19.58 19.66 13.39
C PRO A 410 -19.85 20.00 11.92
N PHE A 411 -19.42 19.13 11.00
CA PHE A 411 -19.80 19.25 9.58
C PHE A 411 -21.29 18.92 9.43
N ARG A 412 -22.08 19.88 8.95
CA ARG A 412 -23.51 19.72 8.68
C ARG A 412 -23.79 19.69 7.18
N GLY A 413 -23.05 20.46 6.40
CA GLY A 413 -23.14 20.49 4.93
C GLY A 413 -24.50 20.95 4.42
N MET A 414 -25.22 21.79 5.16
CA MET A 414 -26.60 22.20 4.86
C MET A 414 -26.76 23.72 4.84
N GLY A 415 -27.65 24.21 3.97
CA GLY A 415 -28.07 25.62 3.97
C GLY A 415 -26.91 26.60 3.74
N GLU A 416 -26.97 27.75 4.41
CA GLU A 416 -25.96 28.82 4.30
C GLU A 416 -24.59 28.40 4.88
N GLU A 417 -24.58 27.43 5.80
CA GLU A 417 -23.36 26.91 6.43
C GLU A 417 -22.55 25.97 5.53
N ALA A 418 -23.15 25.46 4.44
CA ALA A 418 -22.55 24.48 3.54
C ALA A 418 -21.20 24.92 2.95
N ARG A 419 -21.04 26.23 2.70
CA ARG A 419 -19.80 26.80 2.16
C ARG A 419 -18.63 26.68 3.14
N ASP A 420 -18.85 27.09 4.37
CA ASP A 420 -17.84 27.08 5.42
C ASP A 420 -17.51 25.65 5.85
N ASP A 421 -18.52 24.80 5.94
CA ASP A 421 -18.37 23.38 6.24
C ASP A 421 -17.54 22.67 5.15
N PHE A 422 -17.85 22.95 3.88
CA PHE A 422 -17.07 22.46 2.76
C PHE A 422 -15.61 22.92 2.83
N ALA A 423 -15.35 24.20 3.07
CA ALA A 423 -13.99 24.72 3.13
C ALA A 423 -13.21 24.11 4.29
N SER A 424 -13.83 24.05 5.46
CA SER A 424 -13.21 23.49 6.66
C SER A 424 -12.91 21.99 6.52
N SER A 425 -13.84 21.23 5.93
CA SER A 425 -13.63 19.80 5.67
C SER A 425 -12.58 19.56 4.58
N THR A 426 -12.54 20.41 3.54
CA THR A 426 -11.52 20.31 2.48
C THR A 426 -10.11 20.54 3.05
N LEU A 427 -9.95 21.49 3.97
CA LEU A 427 -8.67 21.75 4.64
C LEU A 427 -8.24 20.61 5.56
N ASP A 428 -9.16 19.99 6.30
CA ASP A 428 -8.88 18.80 7.12
C ASP A 428 -8.37 17.65 6.23
N HIS A 429 -9.08 17.34 5.15
CA HIS A 429 -8.67 16.31 4.21
C HIS A 429 -7.35 16.65 3.51
N ALA A 430 -7.06 17.92 3.26
CA ALA A 430 -5.77 18.34 2.69
C ALA A 430 -4.61 18.10 3.64
N PHE A 431 -4.74 18.48 4.91
CA PHE A 431 -3.70 18.24 5.90
C PHE A 431 -3.57 16.75 6.25
N GLY A 432 -4.70 16.06 6.39
CA GLY A 432 -4.76 14.62 6.62
C GLY A 432 -4.03 13.83 5.53
N PHE A 433 -4.35 14.12 4.27
CA PHE A 433 -3.69 13.47 3.14
C PHE A 433 -2.21 13.85 3.04
N LEU A 434 -1.85 15.10 3.29
CA LEU A 434 -0.45 15.55 3.36
C LEU A 434 0.33 14.76 4.41
N GLY A 435 -0.17 14.65 5.65
CA GLY A 435 0.50 13.89 6.70
C GLY A 435 0.65 12.42 6.34
N SER A 436 -0.39 11.82 5.73
CA SER A 436 -0.30 10.45 5.22
C SER A 436 0.73 10.26 4.10
N LEU A 437 1.02 11.29 3.29
CA LEU A 437 2.07 11.26 2.27
C LEU A 437 3.48 11.34 2.87
N LEU A 438 3.65 11.98 4.04
CA LEU A 438 4.92 11.95 4.75
C LEU A 438 5.27 10.54 5.22
N ILE A 439 4.25 9.78 5.63
CA ILE A 439 4.37 8.38 6.05
C ILE A 439 4.44 7.44 4.85
N ASN A 440 3.59 7.63 3.84
CA ASN A 440 3.55 6.83 2.63
C ASN A 440 3.65 7.74 1.39
N PRO A 441 4.87 8.08 0.93
CA PRO A 441 5.07 9.02 -0.18
C PRO A 441 4.57 8.49 -1.53
N ARG A 442 4.15 7.21 -1.58
CA ARG A 442 3.57 6.58 -2.77
C ARG A 442 2.05 6.54 -2.76
N ARG A 443 1.41 7.06 -1.71
CA ARG A 443 -0.05 7.19 -1.67
C ARG A 443 -0.54 8.00 -2.88
N LYS A 444 -1.60 7.54 -3.52
CA LYS A 444 -2.20 8.18 -4.70
C LYS A 444 -3.57 8.76 -4.33
N CYS A 445 -3.95 9.80 -5.06
CA CYS A 445 -5.31 10.34 -5.10
C CYS A 445 -5.67 10.66 -6.55
N ASP A 446 -6.96 10.86 -6.80
CA ASP A 446 -7.44 11.34 -8.09
C ASP A 446 -7.05 12.82 -8.28
N PHE A 447 -6.56 13.15 -9.47
CA PHE A 447 -6.36 14.53 -9.92
C PHE A 447 -7.58 14.97 -10.75
N PRO A 448 -7.74 16.27 -11.06
CA PRO A 448 -8.88 16.77 -11.84
C PRO A 448 -9.18 15.97 -13.12
N ILE A 449 -8.14 15.53 -13.84
CA ILE A 449 -8.27 14.73 -15.06
C ILE A 449 -8.82 13.31 -14.81
N ASP A 450 -8.52 12.72 -13.64
CA ASP A 450 -8.98 11.38 -13.28
C ASP A 450 -10.48 11.39 -12.97
N HIS A 451 -10.97 12.45 -12.32
CA HIS A 451 -12.41 12.67 -12.14
C HIS A 451 -13.14 12.79 -13.47
N GLU A 452 -12.60 13.52 -14.45
CA GLU A 452 -13.17 13.60 -15.80
C GLU A 452 -13.18 12.25 -16.52
N SER A 453 -12.10 11.47 -16.43
CA SER A 453 -12.01 10.13 -17.02
C SER A 453 -13.07 9.21 -16.40
N ARG A 454 -13.17 9.18 -15.07
CA ARG A 454 -14.13 8.35 -14.35
C ARG A 454 -15.57 8.76 -14.64
N LEU A 455 -15.86 10.05 -14.76
CA LEU A 455 -17.18 10.53 -15.18
C LEU A 455 -17.58 10.02 -16.57
N LYS A 456 -16.64 9.92 -17.52
CA LYS A 456 -16.90 9.34 -18.85
C LYS A 456 -17.22 7.85 -18.77
N GLU A 457 -16.56 7.12 -17.86
CA GLU A 457 -16.84 5.69 -17.62
C GLU A 457 -18.23 5.49 -16.99
N LEU A 458 -18.55 6.26 -15.95
CA LEU A 458 -19.86 6.18 -15.26
C LEU A 458 -21.04 6.45 -16.21
N ARG A 459 -20.87 7.37 -17.18
CA ARG A 459 -21.90 7.64 -18.20
C ARG A 459 -22.19 6.45 -19.11
N LYS A 460 -21.24 5.53 -19.30
CA LYS A 460 -21.43 4.34 -20.14
C LYS A 460 -22.28 3.27 -19.44
N ASN A 461 -22.28 3.24 -18.11
CA ASN A 461 -23.02 2.28 -17.28
C ASN A 461 -23.92 2.99 -16.25
N PRO A 462 -25.00 3.68 -16.66
CA PRO A 462 -25.78 4.56 -15.80
C PRO A 462 -26.77 3.86 -14.85
N ARG A 463 -26.87 2.52 -14.85
CA ARG A 463 -27.98 1.78 -14.23
C ARG A 463 -27.88 1.53 -12.72
N ASP A 464 -26.82 1.97 -12.05
CA ASP A 464 -26.63 1.72 -10.62
C ASP A 464 -26.80 3.00 -9.80
N ALA A 465 -27.75 3.00 -8.85
CA ALA A 465 -27.97 4.13 -7.94
C ALA A 465 -26.73 4.43 -7.08
N LEU A 466 -25.87 3.43 -6.85
CA LEU A 466 -24.58 3.56 -6.17
C LEU A 466 -23.65 4.57 -6.87
N PHE A 467 -23.77 4.72 -8.19
CA PHE A 467 -22.95 5.65 -8.97
C PHE A 467 -23.47 7.09 -9.01
N LEU A 468 -24.71 7.36 -8.60
CA LEU A 468 -25.29 8.69 -8.74
C LEU A 468 -24.62 9.70 -7.78
N HIS A 469 -24.33 9.28 -6.55
CA HIS A 469 -23.57 10.09 -5.59
C HIS A 469 -22.11 10.28 -6.04
N GLU A 470 -21.44 9.21 -6.50
CA GLU A 470 -20.07 9.27 -7.02
C GLU A 470 -20.00 10.27 -8.20
N ALA A 471 -20.94 10.17 -9.14
CA ALA A 471 -20.99 11.03 -10.32
C ALA A 471 -21.23 12.50 -9.96
N LYS A 472 -22.17 12.80 -9.05
CA LYS A 472 -22.41 14.18 -8.57
C LYS A 472 -21.16 14.76 -7.90
N SER A 473 -20.52 13.98 -7.02
CA SER A 473 -19.32 14.40 -6.28
C SER A 473 -18.14 14.67 -7.22
N ARG A 474 -17.86 13.75 -8.16
CA ARG A 474 -16.79 13.94 -9.15
C ARG A 474 -17.04 15.14 -10.07
N LYS A 475 -18.30 15.37 -10.45
CA LYS A 475 -18.66 16.54 -11.27
C LYS A 475 -18.42 17.84 -10.52
N LEU A 476 -18.86 17.93 -9.26
CA LEU A 476 -18.64 19.09 -8.41
C LEU A 476 -17.14 19.33 -8.17
N THR A 477 -16.36 18.27 -7.93
CA THR A 477 -14.88 18.34 -7.82
C THR A 477 -14.24 18.92 -9.09
N SER A 478 -14.66 18.46 -10.28
CA SER A 478 -14.16 18.96 -11.57
C SER A 478 -14.49 20.45 -11.76
N ASP A 479 -15.69 20.88 -11.39
CA ASP A 479 -16.09 22.28 -11.51
C ASP A 479 -15.34 23.21 -10.54
N LEU A 480 -15.13 22.76 -9.29
CA LEU A 480 -14.40 23.51 -8.27
C LEU A 480 -12.88 23.58 -8.55
N SER A 481 -12.29 22.51 -9.07
CA SER A 481 -10.87 22.48 -9.48
C SER A 481 -10.61 23.13 -10.84
N SER A 482 -11.66 23.55 -11.56
CA SER A 482 -11.54 24.18 -12.87
C SER A 482 -10.65 25.43 -12.81
N PRO A 483 -9.74 25.63 -13.80
CA PRO A 483 -8.99 26.88 -13.92
C PRO A 483 -9.87 28.03 -14.45
N VAL A 484 -11.07 27.74 -14.94
CA VAL A 484 -12.02 28.75 -15.46
C VAL A 484 -12.79 29.36 -14.31
N GLY A 485 -12.48 30.62 -13.96
CA GLY A 485 -13.04 31.30 -12.80
C GLY A 485 -14.58 31.30 -12.73
N GLY A 486 -15.27 31.46 -13.87
CA GLY A 486 -16.73 31.44 -13.93
C GLY A 486 -17.37 30.09 -13.58
N THR A 487 -16.72 28.98 -13.93
CA THR A 487 -17.19 27.62 -13.59
C THR A 487 -17.08 27.37 -12.10
N ARG A 488 -15.93 27.70 -11.50
CA ARG A 488 -15.69 27.59 -10.06
C ARG A 488 -16.67 28.46 -9.28
N ALA A 489 -16.81 29.73 -9.64
CA ALA A 489 -17.72 30.66 -8.97
C ALA A 489 -19.17 30.14 -8.95
N ARG A 490 -19.64 29.59 -10.07
CA ARG A 490 -20.98 28.98 -10.13
C ARG A 490 -21.12 27.78 -9.20
N ALA A 491 -20.13 26.87 -9.20
CA ALA A 491 -20.15 25.71 -8.31
C ALA A 491 -20.21 26.10 -6.83
N ILE A 492 -19.47 27.15 -6.44
CA ILE A 492 -19.48 27.68 -5.06
C ILE A 492 -20.88 28.15 -4.66
N THR A 493 -21.56 28.93 -5.51
CA THR A 493 -22.91 29.45 -5.22
C THR A 493 -23.97 28.35 -5.08
N GLN A 494 -23.70 27.16 -5.64
CA GLN A 494 -24.63 26.04 -5.61
C GLN A 494 -24.45 25.14 -4.39
N LEU A 495 -23.36 25.27 -3.62
CA LEU A 495 -23.06 24.38 -2.47
C LEU A 495 -24.24 24.26 -1.50
N ALA A 496 -24.93 25.36 -1.19
CA ALA A 496 -26.09 25.37 -0.30
C ALA A 496 -27.29 24.50 -0.77
N LYS A 497 -27.31 24.11 -2.05
CA LYS A 497 -28.36 23.30 -2.68
C LYS A 497 -27.92 21.85 -2.94
N VAL A 498 -26.68 21.50 -2.57
CA VAL A 498 -26.12 20.17 -2.80
C VAL A 498 -26.35 19.30 -1.56
N ASP A 499 -26.61 18.02 -1.78
CA ASP A 499 -26.76 17.04 -0.70
C ASP A 499 -25.47 17.01 0.17
N PRO A 500 -25.56 17.01 1.52
CA PRO A 500 -24.39 17.04 2.41
C PRO A 500 -23.36 15.94 2.13
N GLU A 501 -23.83 14.75 1.76
CA GLU A 501 -23.01 13.59 1.39
C GLU A 501 -22.14 13.87 0.16
N VAL A 502 -22.69 14.59 -0.84
CA VAL A 502 -21.95 14.98 -2.05
C VAL A 502 -20.93 16.06 -1.72
N ILE A 503 -21.29 17.03 -0.87
CA ILE A 503 -20.36 18.08 -0.40
C ILE A 503 -19.19 17.43 0.35
N PHE A 504 -19.47 16.47 1.24
CA PHE A 504 -18.46 15.77 2.02
C PHE A 504 -17.47 15.02 1.10
N THR A 505 -17.96 14.15 0.23
CA THR A 505 -17.10 13.39 -0.70
C THR A 505 -16.33 14.30 -1.65
N THR A 506 -16.93 15.41 -2.09
CA THR A 506 -16.25 16.42 -2.91
C THR A 506 -15.11 17.09 -2.13
N SER A 507 -15.34 17.44 -0.87
CA SER A 507 -14.32 18.04 0.01
C SER A 507 -13.14 17.10 0.23
N ARG A 508 -13.39 15.80 0.34
CA ARG A 508 -12.34 14.77 0.41
C ARG A 508 -11.52 14.70 -0.87
N PHE A 509 -12.17 14.59 -2.04
CA PHE A 509 -11.45 14.54 -3.32
C PHE A 509 -10.57 15.77 -3.54
N LEU A 510 -11.12 16.96 -3.31
CA LEU A 510 -10.35 18.20 -3.44
C LEU A 510 -9.26 18.33 -2.38
N GLY A 511 -9.55 17.96 -1.14
CA GLY A 511 -8.59 17.95 -0.05
C GLY A 511 -7.40 17.05 -0.38
N HIS A 512 -7.64 15.81 -0.80
CA HIS A 512 -6.58 14.87 -1.21
C HIS A 512 -5.72 15.45 -2.33
N TRP A 513 -6.33 16.01 -3.37
CA TRP A 513 -5.60 16.68 -4.46
C TRP A 513 -4.75 17.85 -3.95
N LEU A 514 -5.30 18.73 -3.11
CA LEU A 514 -4.58 19.85 -2.52
C LEU A 514 -3.45 19.40 -1.58
N GLY A 515 -3.68 18.36 -0.78
CA GLY A 515 -2.66 17.73 0.07
C GLY A 515 -1.50 17.17 -0.76
N ALA A 516 -1.79 16.52 -1.89
CA ALA A 516 -0.77 16.08 -2.83
C ALA A 516 0.04 17.23 -3.42
N ARG A 517 -0.61 18.37 -3.73
CA ARG A 517 0.06 19.59 -4.21
C ARG A 517 0.92 20.25 -3.14
N LEU A 518 0.48 20.29 -1.90
CA LEU A 518 1.26 20.78 -0.76
C LEU A 518 2.51 19.91 -0.55
N HIS A 519 2.37 18.59 -0.63
CA HIS A 519 3.49 17.67 -0.57
C HIS A 519 4.48 17.90 -1.72
N GLU A 520 4.00 18.02 -2.96
CA GLU A 520 4.84 18.37 -4.12
C GLU A 520 5.59 19.70 -3.91
N SER A 521 4.91 20.69 -3.33
CA SER A 521 5.49 22.00 -2.99
C SER A 521 6.58 21.90 -1.93
N LEU A 522 6.40 21.07 -0.89
CA LEU A 522 7.42 20.78 0.13
C LEU A 522 8.67 20.16 -0.48
N LEU A 523 8.50 19.11 -1.29
CA LEU A 523 9.62 18.40 -1.90
C LEU A 523 10.41 19.28 -2.87
N LYS A 524 9.72 20.18 -3.58
CA LYS A 524 10.35 21.16 -4.48
C LYS A 524 10.92 22.38 -3.73
N GLY A 525 10.78 22.47 -2.41
CA GLY A 525 11.21 23.60 -1.59
C GLY A 525 10.46 24.90 -1.89
N LYS A 526 9.29 24.84 -2.54
CA LYS A 526 8.42 26.00 -2.77
C LYS A 526 7.68 26.41 -1.49
N ARG A 527 7.45 25.45 -0.60
CA ARG A 527 6.95 25.66 0.76
C ARG A 527 7.86 24.89 1.71
N THR A 528 7.99 25.37 2.94
CA THR A 528 8.74 24.73 4.02
C THR A 528 7.79 24.12 5.03
N PRO A 529 8.24 23.17 5.89
CA PRO A 529 7.45 22.68 7.01
C PRO A 529 6.86 23.81 7.87
N SER A 530 7.64 24.88 8.11
CA SER A 530 7.19 26.07 8.84
C SER A 530 6.05 26.81 8.13
N ASP A 531 6.06 26.92 6.80
CA ASP A 531 4.99 27.59 6.05
C ASP A 531 3.67 26.82 6.16
N ILE A 532 3.75 25.48 6.11
CA ILE A 532 2.59 24.60 6.30
C ILE A 532 2.07 24.70 7.74
N ARG A 533 2.96 24.66 8.73
CA ARG A 533 2.57 24.87 10.13
C ARG A 533 1.86 26.20 10.32
N LEU A 534 2.44 27.30 9.80
CA LEU A 534 1.85 28.63 9.90
C LEU A 534 0.45 28.66 9.29
N PHE A 535 0.28 28.06 8.11
CA PHE A 535 -0.99 28.02 7.38
C PHE A 535 -2.11 27.25 8.12
N PHE A 536 -1.79 26.07 8.66
CA PHE A 536 -2.80 25.20 9.30
C PHE A 536 -3.01 25.50 10.80
N PHE A 537 -1.96 25.86 11.54
CA PHE A 537 -2.00 25.91 13.01
C PHE A 537 -1.95 27.33 13.61
N GLU A 538 -1.25 28.27 12.97
CA GLU A 538 -0.95 29.57 13.59
C GLU A 538 -1.79 30.74 13.04
N ARG A 539 -2.37 30.62 11.84
CA ARG A 539 -3.30 31.64 11.30
C ARG A 539 -4.65 31.61 12.04
N ARG A 540 -5.11 32.78 12.51
CA ARG A 540 -6.44 32.92 13.14
C ARG A 540 -7.54 32.41 12.21
N ARG A 541 -8.54 31.74 12.79
CA ARG A 541 -9.57 30.92 12.12
C ARG A 541 -10.45 31.61 11.06
N ALA A 542 -10.65 32.92 11.14
CA ALA A 542 -11.46 33.66 10.18
C ALA A 542 -10.62 33.85 8.91
N ASP A 543 -10.69 33.01 7.89
CA ASP A 543 -11.85 32.41 7.25
C ASP A 543 -11.37 31.11 6.56
N ALA A 544 -11.99 29.96 6.85
CA ALA A 544 -11.62 28.68 6.22
C ALA A 544 -11.74 28.76 4.69
N TRP A 545 -12.69 29.56 4.20
CA TRP A 545 -12.87 29.81 2.79
C TRP A 545 -11.70 30.58 2.19
N LEU A 546 -11.27 31.69 2.79
CA LEU A 546 -10.12 32.47 2.30
C LEU A 546 -8.84 31.62 2.19
N ARG A 547 -8.61 30.75 3.18
CA ARG A 547 -7.48 29.81 3.15
C ARG A 547 -7.59 28.81 2.01
N LEU A 548 -8.79 28.29 1.76
CA LEU A 548 -9.02 27.40 0.64
C LEU A 548 -8.84 28.13 -0.72
N GLU A 549 -9.28 29.38 -0.83
CA GLU A 549 -9.07 30.21 -2.03
C GLU A 549 -7.59 30.49 -2.30
N GLU A 550 -6.77 30.70 -1.27
CA GLU A 550 -5.31 30.80 -1.40
C GLU A 550 -4.73 29.53 -2.05
N LEU A 551 -5.10 28.35 -1.52
CA LEU A 551 -4.63 27.08 -2.09
C LEU A 551 -5.12 26.87 -3.53
N PHE A 552 -6.37 27.22 -3.83
CA PHE A 552 -6.86 27.15 -5.20
C PHE A 552 -6.08 28.09 -6.11
N SER A 553 -5.76 29.30 -5.67
CA SER A 553 -5.00 30.28 -6.46
C SER A 553 -3.59 29.78 -6.75
N ASP A 554 -2.93 29.17 -5.77
CA ASP A 554 -1.58 28.62 -5.94
C ASP A 554 -1.52 27.46 -6.95
N PHE A 555 -2.51 26.57 -6.92
CA PHE A 555 -2.45 25.28 -7.63
C PHE A 555 -3.32 25.21 -8.89
N SER A 556 -4.08 26.27 -9.21
CA SER A 556 -4.85 26.37 -10.45
C SER A 556 -4.04 26.92 -11.64
N SER A 557 -2.77 27.29 -11.45
CA SER A 557 -1.87 27.67 -12.53
C SER A 557 -1.31 26.44 -13.29
N ARG A 558 -1.67 26.34 -14.58
CA ARG A 558 -1.29 25.35 -15.63
C ARG A 558 -1.14 23.88 -15.20
N ALA A 559 -2.08 23.07 -15.68
CA ALA A 559 -2.04 21.61 -15.62
C ALA A 559 -0.68 21.05 -16.08
N PRO A 560 -0.04 20.13 -15.33
CA PRO A 560 1.08 19.37 -15.86
C PRO A 560 0.58 18.54 -17.06
N LYS A 561 1.36 18.53 -18.15
CA LYS A 561 1.11 17.65 -19.31
C LYS A 561 0.99 16.22 -18.82
N SER A 562 -0.15 15.60 -19.12
CA SER A 562 -0.48 14.16 -19.01
C SER A 562 0.56 13.32 -18.26
N ARG A 563 0.28 12.95 -17.01
CA ARG A 563 0.85 11.70 -16.49
C ARG A 563 0.29 10.60 -17.36
N SER A 564 1.16 9.96 -18.16
CA SER A 564 0.74 8.87 -19.03
C SER A 564 0.11 7.78 -18.17
N LYS A 565 -0.96 7.14 -18.66
CA LYS A 565 -1.61 5.96 -18.06
C LYS A 565 -0.67 4.73 -17.92
N ARG A 566 0.66 4.89 -17.89
CA ARG A 566 1.65 3.80 -18.03
C ARG A 566 2.43 3.44 -16.76
N ASP A 567 2.17 4.08 -15.61
CA ASP A 567 2.96 3.86 -14.39
C ASP A 567 2.20 3.08 -13.29
N SER A 568 1.25 2.22 -13.67
CA SER A 568 0.58 1.28 -12.76
C SER A 568 1.24 -0.10 -12.80
N LEU A 569 2.38 -0.26 -12.10
CA LEU A 569 2.81 -1.53 -11.51
C LEU A 569 3.06 -1.35 -10.02
#